data_AF-A0AAV2NFG0-F1
#
_entry.id   AF-A0AAV2NFG0-F1
#
_cell.length_a   1.000
_cell.length_b   1.000
_cell.length_c   1.000
_cell.angle_alpha   90.00
_cell.angle_beta   90.00
_cell.angle_gamma   90.00
#
_symmetry.space_group_name_H-M   'P 1'
#
loop_
_entity.id
_entity.type
_entity.pdbx_description
1 polymer ?
#
loop_
_entity_poly.entity_id
_entity_poly.type
_entity_poly.pdbx_seq_one_letter_code
_entity_poly.pdbx_strand_id
1 'polypeptide(L)'
;MGIHRDDGIVTDETKTLSFDTCPTVERPSTPPNFEENNCFQTPVKNLHDPRFVSAITTPHLATPKKARRALELAKRTIAKQRRKIKTLQQAKTRLIDRITTMKGLIKHIYIIFI
;
A
#
# COMPACT_ATOMS: atom_id res chain seq x y z
N MET A 1 41.31 5.24 -23.16
CA MET A 1 41.26 3.86 -23.69
C MET A 1 40.29 3.07 -22.83
N GLY A 2 39.06 2.72 -23.15
CA GLY A 2 38.16 2.90 -24.28
C GLY A 2 36.82 2.38 -23.74
N ILE A 3 35.75 3.16 -23.92
CA ILE A 3 34.38 2.82 -23.54
C ILE A 3 33.83 1.95 -24.68
N HIS A 4 33.28 0.78 -24.37
CA HIS A 4 32.43 0.04 -25.31
C HIS A 4 31.15 -0.38 -24.60
N ARG A 5 30.04 0.12 -25.14
CA ARG A 5 28.67 -0.30 -24.86
C ARG A 5 28.26 -1.08 -26.10
N ASP A 6 27.78 -2.29 -25.91
CA ASP A 6 27.14 -3.05 -26.98
C ASP A 6 25.63 -2.93 -26.88
N ASP A 7 25.08 -2.46 -27.99
CA ASP A 7 23.69 -2.17 -28.26
C ASP A 7 22.87 -3.45 -28.48
N GLY A 8 21.55 -3.28 -28.37
CA GLY A 8 20.58 -4.36 -28.34
C GLY A 8 20.42 -5.16 -29.62
N ILE A 9 19.74 -6.30 -29.45
CA ILE A 9 19.06 -7.01 -30.53
C ILE A 9 17.63 -7.29 -30.09
N VAL A 10 16.69 -6.82 -30.92
CA VAL A 10 15.26 -7.09 -30.90
C VAL A 10 14.97 -7.89 -32.17
N THR A 11 14.42 -9.09 -32.01
CA THR A 11 13.74 -9.90 -33.05
C THR A 11 12.82 -10.84 -32.26
N ASP A 12 11.56 -10.50 -32.05
CA ASP A 12 10.39 -10.84 -32.89
C ASP A 12 10.26 -12.34 -33.17
N GLU A 13 9.48 -13.02 -32.33
CA GLU A 13 8.83 -14.28 -32.68
C GLU A 13 7.36 -14.23 -32.22
N THR A 14 6.50 -13.85 -33.16
CA THR A 14 5.05 -14.01 -33.07
C THR A 14 4.69 -15.49 -33.07
N LYS A 15 4.28 -16.04 -31.91
CA LYS A 15 3.59 -17.33 -31.85
C LYS A 15 2.15 -17.14 -31.40
N THR A 16 1.28 -17.11 -32.40
CA THR A 16 -0.17 -17.13 -32.32
C THR A 16 -0.64 -18.39 -31.60
N LEU A 17 -1.30 -18.24 -30.46
CA LEU A 17 -2.10 -19.29 -29.82
C LEU A 17 -3.47 -18.70 -29.52
N SER A 18 -4.45 -19.26 -30.20
CA SER A 18 -5.87 -18.93 -30.22
C SER A 18 -6.50 -18.96 -28.83
N PHE A 19 -7.20 -17.89 -28.46
CA PHE A 19 -8.14 -17.90 -27.34
C PHE A 19 -9.51 -18.33 -27.84
N ASP A 20 -10.05 -19.36 -27.18
CA ASP A 20 -11.35 -19.94 -27.41
C ASP A 20 -12.48 -18.90 -27.40
N THR A 21 -13.43 -19.13 -28.31
CA THR A 21 -14.66 -18.36 -28.48
C THR A 21 -15.58 -18.50 -27.26
N CYS A 22 -15.84 -17.40 -26.54
CA CYS A 22 -16.93 -17.31 -25.57
C CYS A 22 -18.23 -16.90 -26.29
N PRO A 23 -19.39 -17.53 -26.01
CA PRO A 23 -20.63 -17.19 -26.69
C PRO A 23 -21.16 -15.81 -26.26
N THR A 24 -21.52 -14.99 -27.25
CA THR A 24 -22.20 -13.70 -27.10
C THR A 24 -23.53 -13.87 -26.38
N VAL A 25 -23.62 -13.31 -25.17
CA VAL A 25 -24.90 -13.11 -24.47
C VAL A 25 -25.41 -11.73 -24.83
N GLU A 26 -26.39 -11.67 -25.73
CA GLU A 26 -27.13 -10.46 -26.09
C GLU A 26 -27.86 -9.92 -24.84
N ARG A 27 -27.43 -8.75 -24.34
CA ARG A 27 -28.09 -8.04 -23.24
C ARG A 27 -28.93 -6.89 -23.83
N PRO A 28 -30.24 -6.78 -23.51
CA PRO A 28 -31.05 -5.66 -23.98
C PRO A 28 -30.51 -4.32 -23.46
N SER A 29 -30.24 -3.39 -24.37
CA SER A 29 -29.78 -2.04 -24.09
C SER A 29 -30.97 -1.10 -23.85
N THR A 30 -31.10 -0.59 -22.62
CA THR A 30 -31.98 0.54 -22.29
C THR A 30 -31.39 1.83 -22.87
N PRO A 31 -32.19 2.74 -23.48
CA PRO A 31 -31.68 4.00 -24.02
C PRO A 31 -31.09 4.88 -22.90
N PRO A 32 -30.03 5.65 -23.19
CA PRO A 32 -29.44 6.55 -22.20
C PRO A 32 -30.39 7.73 -22.00
N ASN A 33 -31.04 7.80 -20.83
CA ASN A 33 -31.64 9.05 -20.39
C ASN A 33 -30.50 10.01 -20.05
N PHE A 34 -30.32 11.04 -20.87
CA PHE A 34 -29.37 12.12 -20.65
C PHE A 34 -29.97 13.10 -19.63
N GLU A 35 -30.05 12.66 -18.38
CA GLU A 35 -30.26 13.57 -17.26
C GLU A 35 -28.94 14.32 -17.07
N GLU A 36 -28.96 15.59 -17.43
CA GLU A 36 -27.89 16.56 -17.23
C GLU A 36 -27.68 16.77 -15.72
N ASN A 37 -26.95 15.83 -15.12
CA ASN A 37 -26.55 15.89 -13.72
C ASN A 37 -25.58 17.06 -13.59
N ASN A 38 -26.12 18.20 -13.14
CA ASN A 38 -25.34 19.34 -12.66
C ASN A 38 -24.22 18.82 -11.76
N CYS A 39 -23.00 18.87 -12.29
CA CYS A 39 -21.80 18.48 -11.59
C CYS A 39 -21.59 19.48 -10.46
N PHE A 40 -22.07 19.16 -9.27
CA PHE A 40 -21.72 19.87 -8.05
C PHE A 40 -20.25 19.61 -7.73
N GLN A 41 -19.36 20.26 -8.48
CA GLN A 41 -17.94 20.32 -8.17
C GLN A 41 -17.80 21.15 -6.90
N THR A 42 -17.73 20.48 -5.75
CA THR A 42 -17.34 21.16 -4.51
C THR A 42 -15.95 21.78 -4.74
N PRO A 43 -15.74 23.07 -4.39
CA PRO A 43 -14.45 23.70 -4.58
C PRO A 43 -13.38 22.87 -3.90
N VAL A 44 -12.43 22.36 -4.69
CA VAL A 44 -11.28 21.63 -4.15
C VAL A 44 -10.49 22.65 -3.36
N LYS A 45 -10.72 22.71 -2.05
CA LYS A 45 -9.94 23.57 -1.16
C LYS A 45 -8.49 23.15 -1.36
N ASN A 46 -7.69 24.00 -1.99
CA ASN A 46 -6.24 23.81 -2.10
C ASN A 46 -5.74 23.56 -0.69
N LEU A 47 -5.50 22.28 -0.38
CA LEU A 47 -5.25 21.83 0.97
C LEU A 47 -3.79 22.17 1.27
N HIS A 48 -3.55 23.44 1.57
CA HIS A 48 -2.24 23.99 1.96
C HIS A 48 -1.74 23.43 3.32
N ASP A 49 -2.36 22.38 3.85
CA ASP A 49 -1.94 21.73 5.09
C ASP A 49 -1.52 20.29 4.78
N PRO A 50 -0.30 19.89 5.17
CA PRO A 50 0.26 18.60 4.81
C PRO A 50 -0.53 17.47 5.51
N ARG A 51 -0.93 16.44 4.76
CA ARG A 51 -1.63 15.27 5.31
C ARG A 51 -0.68 14.26 5.97
N PHE A 52 0.58 14.25 5.52
CA PHE A 52 1.62 13.32 5.98
C PHE A 52 2.88 14.09 6.32
N VAL A 53 3.74 13.48 7.15
CA VAL A 53 5.01 14.10 7.56
C VAL A 53 5.93 14.34 6.36
N SER A 54 5.95 13.43 5.38
CA SER A 54 6.73 13.57 4.14
C SER A 54 6.23 14.69 3.23
N ALA A 55 4.97 15.13 3.40
CA ALA A 55 4.41 16.24 2.63
C ALA A 55 4.73 17.61 3.25
N ILE A 56 5.41 17.65 4.40
CA ILE A 56 5.86 18.90 5.01
C ILE A 56 7.02 19.46 4.15
N THR A 57 6.83 20.67 3.65
CA THR A 57 7.71 21.42 2.77
C THR A 57 7.97 22.79 3.38
N THR A 58 8.95 23.54 2.84
CA THR A 58 9.36 24.85 3.36
C THR A 58 8.22 25.88 3.53
N PRO A 59 7.16 25.95 2.69
CA PRO A 59 6.05 26.88 2.90
C PRO A 59 5.24 26.60 4.18
N HIS A 60 5.22 25.36 4.66
CA HIS A 60 4.54 24.98 5.90
C HIS A 60 5.35 25.36 7.15
N LEU A 61 6.60 25.79 6.97
CA LEU A 61 7.48 26.26 8.04
C LEU A 61 7.67 27.79 8.02
N ALA A 62 7.07 28.48 7.05
CA ALA A 62 7.26 29.91 6.80
C ALA A 62 6.81 30.83 7.95
N THR A 63 5.90 30.38 8.82
CA THR A 63 5.51 31.15 10.02
C THR A 63 5.54 30.27 11.26
N PRO A 64 5.82 30.83 12.45
CA PRO A 64 5.87 30.05 13.69
C PRO A 64 4.58 29.25 13.95
N LYS A 65 3.42 29.84 13.62
CA LYS A 65 2.12 29.18 13.75
C LYS A 65 1.98 27.96 12.82
N LYS A 66 2.46 28.06 11.57
CA LYS A 66 2.44 26.94 10.61
C LYS A 66 3.46 25.87 11.00
N ALA A 67 4.67 26.27 11.40
CA ALA A 67 5.71 25.36 11.88
C ALA A 67 5.23 24.53 13.10
N ARG A 68 4.55 25.17 14.05
CA ARG A 68 3.95 24.47 15.20
C ARG A 68 2.94 23.41 14.77
N ARG A 69 2.08 23.71 13.78
CA ARG A 69 1.10 22.73 13.26
C ARG A 69 1.78 21.53 12.59
N ALA A 70 2.78 21.79 11.74
CA ALA A 70 3.56 20.75 11.08
C ALA A 70 4.29 19.85 12.11
N LEU A 71 4.85 20.44 13.17
CA LEU A 71 5.47 19.71 14.27
C LEU A 71 4.47 18.82 15.02
N GLU A 72 3.29 19.34 15.35
CA GLU A 72 2.25 18.56 16.04
C GLU A 72 1.74 17.39 15.19
N LEU A 73 1.60 17.59 13.87
CA LEU A 73 1.31 16.50 12.93
C LEU A 73 2.38 15.42 12.97
N ALA A 74 3.67 15.81 12.95
CA ALA A 74 4.79 14.88 13.02
C ALA A 74 4.79 14.09 14.33
N LYS A 75 4.63 14.77 15.48
CA LYS A 75 4.55 14.12 16.80
C LYS A 75 3.42 13.08 16.85
N ARG A 76 2.22 13.44 16.39
CA ARG A 76 1.06 12.54 16.35
C ARG A 76 1.33 11.32 15.46
N THR A 77 1.94 11.53 14.30
CA THR A 77 2.26 10.46 13.36
C THR A 77 3.29 9.50 13.96
N ILE A 78 4.36 10.02 14.57
CA ILE A 78 5.39 9.23 15.24
C ILE A 78 4.76 8.42 16.39
N ALA A 79 3.91 9.03 17.21
CA ALA A 79 3.23 8.35 18.31
C ALA A 79 2.35 7.19 17.80
N LYS A 80 1.60 7.40 16.71
CA LYS A 80 0.77 6.36 16.08
C LYS A 80 1.63 5.20 15.56
N GLN A 81 2.74 5.50 14.88
CA GLN A 81 3.65 4.49 14.36
C GLN A 81 4.31 3.69 15.48
N ARG A 82 4.78 4.34 16.55
CA ARG A 82 5.35 3.67 17.73
C ARG A 82 4.37 2.71 18.38
N ARG A 83 3.10 3.11 18.53
CA ARG A 83 2.04 2.21 19.03
C ARG A 83 1.88 0.98 18.14
N LYS A 84 1.80 1.18 16.81
CA LYS A 84 1.69 0.08 15.84
C LYS A 84 2.87 -0.89 15.95
N ILE A 85 4.09 -0.38 16.02
CA ILE A 85 5.31 -1.18 16.18
C ILE A 85 5.22 -2.02 17.46
N LYS A 86 4.87 -1.40 18.59
CA LYS A 86 4.75 -2.10 19.88
C LYS A 86 3.71 -3.22 19.83
N THR A 87 2.54 -2.96 19.24
CA THR A 87 1.49 -3.98 19.10
C THR A 87 1.95 -5.15 18.24
N LEU A 88 2.64 -4.89 17.13
CA LEU A 88 3.16 -5.94 16.26
C LEU A 88 4.27 -6.75 16.93
N GLN A 89 5.17 -6.10 17.66
CA GLN A 89 6.20 -6.78 18.45
C GLN A 89 5.58 -7.70 19.49
N GLN A 90 4.55 -7.22 20.22
CA GLN A 90 3.85 -8.04 21.20
C GLN A 90 3.15 -9.25 20.57
N ALA A 91 2.49 -9.05 19.42
CA ALA A 91 1.86 -10.14 18.68
C ALA A 91 2.89 -11.18 18.21
N LYS A 92 4.04 -10.73 17.71
CA LYS A 92 5.17 -11.60 17.34
C LYS A 92 5.65 -12.43 18.53
N THR A 93 5.88 -11.80 19.68
CA THR A 93 6.33 -12.51 20.90
C THR A 93 5.34 -13.60 21.29
N ARG A 94 4.04 -13.27 21.38
CA ARG A 94 2.99 -14.25 21.71
C ARG A 94 2.96 -15.44 20.75
N LEU A 95 3.18 -15.18 19.46
CA LEU A 95 3.23 -16.24 18.46
C LEU A 95 4.46 -17.14 18.63
N ILE A 96 5.63 -16.55 18.88
CA ILE A 96 6.86 -17.30 19.16
C ILE A 96 6.69 -18.15 20.42
N ASP A 97 6.11 -17.60 21.48
CA ASP A 97 5.85 -18.33 22.72
C ASP A 97 4.95 -19.54 22.45
N ARG A 98 3.85 -19.34 21.71
CA ARG A 98 2.94 -20.43 21.35
C ARG A 98 3.63 -21.52 20.53
N ILE A 99 4.43 -21.15 19.53
CA ILE A 99 5.21 -22.10 18.73
C ILE A 99 6.18 -22.86 19.62
N THR A 100 6.84 -22.18 20.55
CA THR A 100 7.81 -22.79 21.47
C THR A 100 7.13 -23.80 22.39
N THR A 101 5.98 -23.45 22.95
CA THR A 101 5.17 -24.38 23.76
C THR A 101 4.76 -25.61 22.94
N MET A 102 4.26 -25.42 21.71
CA MET A 102 3.86 -26.54 20.85
C MET A 102 5.05 -27.45 20.49
N LYS A 103 6.21 -26.87 20.17
CA LYS A 103 7.45 -27.63 19.95
C LYS A 103 7.86 -28.44 21.19
N GLY A 104 7.72 -27.85 22.38
CA GLY A 104 7.99 -28.53 23.64
C GLY A 104 7.08 -29.75 23.84
N LEU A 105 5.77 -29.60 23.64
CA LEU A 105 4.82 -30.70 23.76
C LEU A 105 5.12 -31.85 22.78
N ILE A 106 5.41 -31.50 21.52
CA ILE A 106 5.79 -32.49 20.50
C ILE A 106 7.05 -33.25 20.92
N LYS A 107 8.07 -32.53 21.42
CA LYS A 107 9.32 -33.14 21.91
C LYS A 107 9.05 -34.13 23.05
N HIS A 108 8.18 -33.79 23.99
CA HIS A 108 7.82 -34.69 25.09
C HIS A 108 7.12 -35.96 24.60
N ILE A 109 6.19 -35.83 23.64
CA ILE A 109 5.54 -36.99 23.02
C ILE A 109 6.58 -37.90 22.38
N TYR A 110 7.47 -37.37 21.53
CA TYR A 110 8.49 -38.18 20.88
C TYR A 110 9.46 -38.87 21.86
N ILE A 111 9.77 -38.24 23.00
CA ILE A 111 10.64 -38.84 24.04
C ILE A 111 9.94 -39.96 24.81
N ILE A 112 8.62 -39.90 24.99
CA ILE A 112 7.85 -40.92 25.74
C ILE A 112 7.64 -42.20 24.89
N PHE A 113 7.64 -42.07 23.56
CA PHE A 113 7.43 -43.19 22.64
C PHE A 113 8.72 -43.90 22.17
N ILE A 114 9.90 -43.47 22.63
CA ILE A 114 11.21 -44.11 22.37
C ILE A 114 11.70 -44.74 23.67
#